data_AF-A0A392MG74-F1
#
_entry.id   AF-A0A392MG74-F1
#
_cell.length_a   1.000
_cell.length_b   1.000
_cell.length_c   1.000
_cell.angle_alpha   90.00
_cell.angle_beta   90.00
_cell.angle_gamma   90.00
#
_symmetry.space_group_name_H-M   'P 1'
#
loop_
_entity.id
_entity.type
_entity.pdbx_description
1 polymer ?
#
loop_
_entity_poly.entity_id
_entity_poly.type
_entity_poly.pdbx_seq_one_letter_code
_entity_poly.pdbx_strand_id
1 'polypeptide(L)'
;MSINKEDTPFLFPQTQSTVLPDPSNFFSPNLLSTPLPTNSFFQNFVLKNGDQPEYIHPYLIKSSNSSLSVSYPFHHFNSAFIYQVFNADLTITSIEQKTNQSSNEKHIISSYSDLSVTLDTPSSNLSFFLVRGSPFLTVSVTKPTPLSISTIHAILSFTSNENLTKFTFHLNNDQTWILYASLPIKLSNDLSEITSEAFSGIIRIALYCTAVIKEPFSVEYKFEKKGSGDLLMLTHPLHLQLLSKKDSNVTVLDDFKYKSIDGDLVGVVGDSWLLKSDPVSVTWHSSKGVKEESHDEIVSSLLKDVESLKSSPITTASSYFYGKLIARAARLALIAEEMNYLDTIPTVKKYLKESIEPWLDGTFNGNGFLYDKKWGG
;
A
#
# COMPACT_ATOMS: atom_id res chain seq x y z
N MET A 1 -40.65 -0.61 -25.97
CA MET A 1 -40.93 -0.89 -24.55
C MET A 1 -39.63 -0.69 -23.81
N SER A 2 -39.58 0.21 -22.84
CA SER A 2 -38.41 0.35 -21.96
C SER A 2 -38.46 -0.77 -20.93
N ILE A 3 -37.36 -1.49 -20.74
CA ILE A 3 -37.24 -2.42 -19.61
C ILE A 3 -37.00 -1.55 -18.37
N ASN A 4 -37.96 -1.55 -17.44
CA ASN A 4 -37.70 -1.03 -16.11
C ASN A 4 -36.58 -1.89 -15.51
N LYS A 5 -35.44 -1.28 -15.19
CA LYS A 5 -34.67 -1.78 -14.05
C LYS A 5 -35.56 -1.59 -12.83
N GLU A 6 -35.92 -2.66 -12.16
CA GLU A 6 -36.37 -2.57 -10.79
C GLU A 6 -35.16 -2.11 -9.97
N ASP A 7 -35.23 -0.94 -9.35
CA ASP A 7 -34.23 -0.49 -8.39
C ASP A 7 -34.37 -1.35 -7.12
N THR A 8 -33.79 -2.55 -7.18
CA THR A 8 -33.64 -3.41 -6.00
C THR A 8 -32.91 -2.62 -4.93
N PRO A 9 -33.53 -2.35 -3.76
CA PRO A 9 -32.91 -1.53 -2.73
C PRO A 9 -31.61 -2.19 -2.26
N PHE A 10 -30.62 -1.38 -1.92
CA PHE A 10 -29.34 -1.89 -1.44
C PHE A 10 -29.58 -2.74 -0.17
N LEU A 11 -29.07 -3.97 -0.18
CA LEU A 11 -29.47 -5.03 0.76
C LEU A 11 -29.14 -4.71 2.23
N PHE A 12 -27.99 -4.08 2.48
CA PHE A 12 -27.59 -3.67 3.83
C PHE A 12 -28.05 -2.24 4.16
N PRO A 13 -28.48 -1.96 5.40
CA PRO A 13 -28.88 -0.61 5.79
C PRO A 13 -27.76 0.41 5.53
N GLN A 14 -28.11 1.54 4.90
CA GLN A 14 -27.16 2.63 4.72
C GLN A 14 -26.78 3.22 6.09
N THR A 15 -25.49 3.45 6.28
CA THR A 15 -24.95 4.17 7.44
C THR A 15 -24.18 5.42 7.01
N GLN A 16 -23.69 6.17 8.00
CA GLN A 16 -22.62 7.15 7.86
C GLN A 16 -21.53 6.77 8.86
N SER A 17 -20.34 6.45 8.36
CA SER A 17 -19.21 6.07 9.21
C SER A 17 -18.83 7.22 10.15
N THR A 18 -18.61 6.88 11.42
CA THR A 18 -18.07 7.78 12.46
C THR A 18 -16.56 7.68 12.58
N VAL A 19 -15.93 6.76 11.85
CA VAL A 19 -14.49 6.45 11.91
C VAL A 19 -13.76 6.90 10.65
N LEU A 20 -14.37 6.76 9.48
CA LEU A 20 -13.80 7.22 8.22
C LEU A 20 -14.00 8.74 8.07
N PRO A 21 -12.97 9.51 7.68
CA PRO A 21 -13.10 10.95 7.48
C PRO A 21 -13.91 11.25 6.22
N ASP A 22 -14.30 12.51 6.03
CA ASP A 22 -14.90 12.92 4.77
C ASP A 22 -13.83 12.96 3.66
N PRO A 23 -13.97 12.18 2.56
CA PRO A 23 -12.95 12.02 1.55
C PRO A 23 -12.69 13.31 0.75
N SER A 24 -13.65 14.24 0.70
CA SER A 24 -13.51 15.52 -0.01
C SER A 24 -12.43 16.45 0.57
N ASN A 25 -11.91 16.14 1.77
CA ASN A 25 -10.76 16.84 2.36
C ASN A 25 -9.42 16.53 1.68
N PHE A 26 -9.32 15.41 0.95
CA PHE A 26 -8.05 14.92 0.41
C PHE A 26 -8.14 14.34 -1.00
N PHE A 27 -9.29 13.87 -1.49
CA PHE A 27 -9.44 13.42 -2.87
C PHE A 27 -9.98 14.54 -3.76
N SER A 28 -9.42 14.67 -4.97
CA SER A 28 -9.91 15.63 -5.97
C SER A 28 -11.35 15.29 -6.41
N PRO A 29 -12.16 16.28 -6.87
CA PRO A 29 -13.57 16.04 -7.19
C PRO A 29 -13.84 14.93 -8.22
N ASN A 30 -12.90 14.70 -9.14
CA ASN A 30 -12.97 13.62 -10.14
C ASN A 30 -12.68 12.22 -9.59
N LEU A 31 -12.29 12.09 -8.32
CA LEU A 31 -12.05 10.82 -7.63
C LEU A 31 -13.12 10.49 -6.58
N LEU A 32 -14.05 11.41 -6.28
CA LEU A 32 -15.09 11.21 -5.24
C LEU A 32 -16.21 10.24 -5.65
N SER A 33 -16.06 9.51 -6.76
CA SER A 33 -16.93 8.39 -7.14
C SER A 33 -16.54 7.12 -6.36
N THR A 34 -17.45 6.62 -5.53
CA THR A 34 -17.29 5.35 -4.81
C THR A 34 -17.24 4.13 -5.75
N PRO A 35 -16.51 3.04 -5.40
CA PRO A 35 -15.79 2.83 -4.14
C PRO A 35 -14.44 3.57 -4.09
N LEU A 36 -14.11 4.10 -2.91
CA LEU A 36 -12.82 4.71 -2.61
C LEU A 36 -11.87 3.67 -2.02
N PRO A 37 -10.55 3.79 -2.25
CA PRO A 37 -9.56 2.84 -1.76
C PRO A 37 -9.42 2.92 -0.23
N THR A 38 -9.82 1.84 0.44
CA THR A 38 -9.52 1.58 1.85
C THR A 38 -8.37 0.57 1.97
N ASN A 39 -7.67 0.57 3.11
CA ASN A 39 -6.50 -0.28 3.38
C ASN A 39 -5.37 -0.17 2.34
N SER A 40 -5.28 0.96 1.63
CA SER A 40 -4.24 1.23 0.65
C SER A 40 -2.88 1.56 1.30
N PHE A 41 -1.81 1.50 0.52
CA PHE A 41 -0.45 1.86 0.96
C PHE A 41 -0.24 3.37 1.18
N PHE A 42 -1.27 4.18 0.92
CA PHE A 42 -1.27 5.63 1.04
C PHE A 42 -2.39 6.14 1.97
N GLN A 43 -3.03 5.23 2.70
CA GLN A 43 -4.19 5.48 3.56
C GLN A 43 -3.96 6.63 4.56
N ASN A 44 -2.75 6.76 5.13
CA ASN A 44 -2.41 7.80 6.10
C ASN A 44 -2.48 9.22 5.52
N PHE A 45 -2.29 9.39 4.22
CA PHE A 45 -2.43 10.68 3.54
C PHE A 45 -3.88 11.20 3.56
N VAL A 46 -4.88 10.31 3.66
CA VAL A 46 -6.31 10.70 3.71
C VAL A 46 -6.93 10.56 5.11
N LEU A 47 -6.16 10.17 6.12
CA LEU A 47 -6.62 10.04 7.50
C LEU A 47 -6.20 11.23 8.37
N LYS A 48 -7.10 11.68 9.26
CA LYS A 48 -6.91 12.79 10.20
C LYS A 48 -6.50 14.09 9.48
N ASN A 49 -5.20 14.40 9.50
CA ASN A 49 -4.59 15.58 8.91
C ASN A 49 -3.90 15.31 7.57
N GLY A 50 -3.69 14.04 7.19
CA GLY A 50 -2.84 13.65 6.07
C GLY A 50 -1.34 13.77 6.35
N ASP A 51 -0.97 13.97 7.63
CA ASP A 51 0.37 14.33 8.11
C ASP A 51 1.16 13.17 8.72
N GLN A 52 0.65 11.95 8.62
CA GLN A 52 1.35 10.74 9.08
C GLN A 52 2.18 10.15 7.94
N PRO A 53 3.38 9.60 8.21
CA PRO A 53 4.25 9.06 7.17
C PRO A 53 3.69 7.76 6.59
N GLU A 54 3.96 7.51 5.31
CA GLU A 54 3.75 6.23 4.63
C GLU A 54 5.05 5.61 4.17
N TYR A 55 5.13 4.27 4.18
CA TYR A 55 6.28 3.56 3.63
C TYR A 55 6.06 3.23 2.14
N ILE A 56 6.66 4.05 1.29
CA ILE A 56 6.61 3.94 -0.17
C ILE A 56 8.03 3.55 -0.60
N HIS A 57 8.29 2.23 -0.58
CA HIS A 57 9.62 1.64 -0.75
C HIS A 57 10.43 2.31 -1.86
N PRO A 58 11.68 2.77 -1.58
CA PRO A 58 12.48 2.47 -0.39
C PRO A 58 12.29 3.47 0.78
N TYR A 59 11.46 4.51 0.62
CA TYR A 59 11.43 5.68 1.49
C TYR A 59 10.21 5.74 2.42
N LEU A 60 10.36 6.37 3.59
CA LEU A 60 9.20 6.91 4.31
C LEU A 60 8.90 8.32 3.77
N ILE A 61 7.65 8.59 3.44
CA ILE A 61 7.18 9.84 2.84
C ILE A 61 6.11 10.47 3.73
N LYS A 62 6.23 11.77 4.04
CA LYS A 62 5.24 12.55 4.80
C LYS A 62 4.92 13.84 4.05
N SER A 63 3.65 14.14 3.83
CA SER A 63 3.21 15.48 3.44
C SER A 63 2.78 16.28 4.67
N SER A 64 3.07 17.58 4.72
CA SER A 64 2.61 18.50 5.78
C SER A 64 2.81 19.94 5.31
N ASN A 65 1.89 20.85 5.64
CA ASN A 65 2.06 22.31 5.50
C ASN A 65 2.61 22.72 4.12
N SER A 66 1.89 22.38 3.05
CA SER A 66 2.30 22.65 1.65
C SER A 66 3.64 22.04 1.19
N SER A 67 4.22 21.10 1.95
CA SER A 67 5.51 20.46 1.70
C SER A 67 5.43 18.92 1.66
N LEU A 68 6.50 18.30 1.17
CA LEU A 68 6.72 16.86 1.27
C LEU A 68 8.13 16.55 1.78
N SER A 69 8.21 15.78 2.85
CA SER A 69 9.43 15.29 3.47
C SER A 69 9.65 13.81 3.15
N VAL A 70 10.91 13.45 2.90
CA VAL A 70 11.37 12.10 2.56
C VAL A 70 12.44 11.66 3.56
N SER A 71 12.37 10.38 3.95
CA SER A 71 13.38 9.71 4.79
C SER A 71 13.85 8.43 4.11
N TYR A 72 15.16 8.16 4.18
CA TYR A 72 15.71 6.82 4.00
C TYR A 72 16.15 6.30 5.39
N PRO A 73 15.26 5.62 6.12
CA PRO A 73 15.43 5.41 7.56
C PRO A 73 16.51 4.38 7.88
N PHE A 74 17.28 4.64 8.93
CA PHE A 74 18.09 3.61 9.58
C PHE A 74 17.19 2.60 10.30
N HIS A 75 17.61 1.32 10.27
CA HIS A 75 16.92 0.24 10.94
C HIS A 75 17.41 0.12 12.38
N HIS A 76 16.50 0.27 13.34
CA HIS A 76 16.75 0.04 14.74
C HIS A 76 16.14 -1.30 15.15
N PHE A 77 16.86 -2.11 15.94
CA PHE A 77 16.39 -3.44 16.32
C PHE A 77 16.88 -3.86 17.70
N ASN A 78 16.14 -4.81 18.29
CA ASN A 78 16.50 -5.56 19.48
C ASN A 78 15.95 -7.00 19.34
N SER A 79 16.01 -7.80 20.40
CA SER A 79 15.55 -9.20 20.37
C SER A 79 14.02 -9.40 20.27
N ALA A 80 13.22 -8.34 20.40
CA ALA A 80 11.76 -8.38 20.37
C ALA A 80 11.13 -7.66 19.16
N PHE A 81 11.79 -6.64 18.60
CA PHE A 81 11.27 -5.91 17.43
C PHE A 81 12.36 -5.23 16.58
N ILE A 82 12.01 -5.00 15.31
CA ILE A 82 12.72 -4.16 14.34
C ILE A 82 11.80 -2.98 14.01
N TYR A 83 12.34 -1.78 13.88
CA TYR A 83 11.59 -0.58 13.50
C TYR A 83 12.44 0.40 12.68
N GLN A 84 11.75 1.31 11.99
CA GLN A 84 12.31 2.45 11.28
C GLN A 84 11.83 3.74 11.99
N VAL A 85 12.64 4.80 11.95
CA VAL A 85 12.27 6.13 12.46
C VAL A 85 12.18 7.10 11.30
N PHE A 86 11.08 7.85 11.20
CA PHE A 86 10.97 8.92 10.22
C PHE A 86 11.85 10.11 10.61
N ASN A 87 12.91 10.33 9.83
CA ASN A 87 13.75 11.54 9.90
C ASN A 87 13.61 12.32 8.59
N ALA A 88 13.35 13.62 8.64
CA ALA A 88 13.17 14.43 7.44
C ALA A 88 14.52 14.72 6.74
N ASP A 89 15.11 13.69 6.14
CA ASP A 89 16.42 13.72 5.47
C ASP A 89 16.44 14.76 4.36
N LEU A 90 15.32 14.92 3.62
CA LEU A 90 15.03 16.07 2.77
C LEU A 90 13.57 16.50 2.93
N THR A 91 13.28 17.80 2.80
CA THR A 91 11.94 18.39 2.74
C THR A 91 11.85 19.37 1.59
N ILE A 92 10.92 19.11 0.67
CA ILE A 92 10.73 19.86 -0.58
C ILE A 92 9.49 20.74 -0.44
N THR A 93 9.63 22.04 -0.68
CA THR A 93 8.55 23.03 -0.70
C THR A 93 8.89 24.21 -1.62
N SER A 94 7.98 25.16 -1.79
CA SER A 94 8.28 26.46 -2.39
C SER A 94 8.87 27.43 -1.35
N ILE A 95 9.73 28.36 -1.77
CA ILE A 95 10.30 29.37 -0.86
C ILE A 95 9.17 30.24 -0.25
N GLU A 96 8.14 30.55 -1.05
CA GLU A 96 6.96 31.30 -0.61
C GLU A 96 6.22 30.64 0.56
N GLN A 97 5.89 29.35 0.45
CA GLN A 97 5.21 28.63 1.54
C GLN A 97 6.12 28.40 2.74
N LYS A 98 7.44 28.28 2.55
CA LYS A 98 8.40 28.25 3.66
C LYS A 98 8.43 29.56 4.46
N THR A 99 8.24 30.71 3.81
CA THR A 99 8.06 32.00 4.51
C THR A 99 6.65 32.15 5.12
N ASN A 100 5.62 31.63 4.45
CA ASN A 100 4.22 31.74 4.87
C ASN A 100 3.76 30.57 5.75
N GLN A 101 4.42 30.36 6.89
CA GLN A 101 4.21 29.21 7.80
C GLN A 101 2.81 29.12 8.45
N SER A 102 1.88 30.02 8.11
CA SER A 102 0.47 29.98 8.51
C SER A 102 -0.40 29.10 7.60
N SER A 103 0.10 28.63 6.45
CA SER A 103 -0.67 27.78 5.53
C SER A 103 -0.75 26.32 6.01
N ASN A 104 -1.77 26.04 6.82
CA ASN A 104 -2.23 24.67 7.14
C ASN A 104 -2.89 23.98 5.92
N GLU A 105 -2.44 24.29 4.70
CA GLU A 105 -2.97 23.72 3.47
C GLU A 105 -2.47 22.29 3.29
N LYS A 106 -3.43 21.41 3.01
CA LYS A 106 -3.26 19.98 2.80
C LYS A 106 -2.92 19.70 1.34
N HIS A 107 -2.30 18.55 1.10
CA HIS A 107 -2.22 18.02 -0.26
C HIS A 107 -3.60 17.53 -0.73
N ILE A 108 -3.73 17.33 -2.03
CA ILE A 108 -4.89 16.68 -2.67
C ILE A 108 -4.38 15.51 -3.51
N ILE A 109 -4.95 14.32 -3.29
CA ILE A 109 -4.80 13.17 -4.19
C ILE A 109 -5.59 13.45 -5.46
N SER A 110 -4.91 13.54 -6.60
CA SER A 110 -5.52 13.75 -7.92
C SER A 110 -5.49 12.53 -8.83
N SER A 111 -4.70 11.52 -8.49
CA SER A 111 -4.65 10.21 -9.16
C SER A 111 -4.07 9.15 -8.22
N TYR A 112 -4.54 7.90 -8.35
CA TYR A 112 -3.97 6.73 -7.67
C TYR A 112 -4.12 5.46 -8.52
N SER A 113 -3.36 4.43 -8.16
CA SER A 113 -3.48 3.05 -8.64
C SER A 113 -3.07 2.08 -7.52
N ASP A 114 -3.06 0.78 -7.78
CA ASP A 114 -2.56 -0.24 -6.83
C ASP A 114 -1.10 0.02 -6.40
N LEU A 115 -0.31 0.69 -7.24
CA LEU A 115 1.14 0.91 -7.01
C LEU A 115 1.54 2.39 -6.94
N SER A 116 0.66 3.34 -7.24
CA SER A 116 0.99 4.77 -7.30
C SER A 116 -0.05 5.69 -6.65
N VAL A 117 0.41 6.86 -6.21
CA VAL A 117 -0.43 7.96 -5.73
C VAL A 117 0.21 9.30 -6.14
N THR A 118 -0.61 10.25 -6.60
CA THR A 118 -0.17 11.62 -6.93
C THR A 118 -0.66 12.57 -5.85
N LEU A 119 0.26 13.28 -5.19
CA LEU A 119 -0.06 14.31 -4.20
C LEU A 119 0.19 15.70 -4.79
N ASP A 120 -0.87 16.46 -5.04
CA ASP A 120 -0.79 17.87 -5.43
C ASP A 120 -0.76 18.76 -4.19
N THR A 121 0.12 19.77 -4.19
CA THR A 121 0.16 20.86 -3.20
C THR A 121 0.00 22.19 -3.95
N PRO A 122 -1.25 22.62 -4.22
CA PRO A 122 -1.52 23.78 -5.09
C PRO A 122 -0.83 25.07 -4.63
N SER A 123 -0.78 25.27 -3.31
CA SER A 123 -0.07 26.34 -2.58
C SER A 123 1.43 26.46 -2.91
N SER A 124 2.09 25.34 -3.22
CA SER A 124 3.51 25.31 -3.63
C SER A 124 3.69 25.11 -5.15
N ASN A 125 2.61 25.00 -5.93
CA ASN A 125 2.61 24.60 -7.35
C ASN A 125 3.27 23.22 -7.65
N LEU A 126 3.41 22.35 -6.64
CA LEU A 126 4.09 21.04 -6.78
C LEU A 126 3.10 19.88 -6.87
N SER A 127 3.40 18.93 -7.75
CA SER A 127 2.73 17.62 -7.87
C SER A 127 3.74 16.50 -7.67
N PHE A 128 3.59 15.70 -6.63
CA PHE A 128 4.50 14.59 -6.30
C PHE A 128 3.96 13.27 -6.83
N PHE A 129 4.70 12.60 -7.71
CA PHE A 129 4.37 11.29 -8.24
C PHE A 129 5.08 10.21 -7.41
N LEU A 130 4.33 9.54 -6.54
CA LEU A 130 4.82 8.52 -5.62
C LEU A 130 4.44 7.14 -6.15
N VAL A 131 5.42 6.24 -6.29
CA VAL A 131 5.21 4.87 -6.80
C VAL A 131 5.98 3.89 -5.94
N ARG A 132 5.33 2.83 -5.47
CA ARG A 132 5.97 1.78 -4.65
C ARG A 132 7.09 1.11 -5.45
N GLY A 133 8.28 1.07 -4.86
CA GLY A 133 9.49 0.56 -5.51
C GLY A 133 10.24 1.61 -6.34
N SER A 134 9.77 2.85 -6.49
CA SER A 134 10.56 3.87 -7.21
C SER A 134 11.77 4.31 -6.38
N PRO A 135 13.02 4.13 -6.84
CA PRO A 135 14.18 4.71 -6.18
C PRO A 135 14.21 6.25 -6.31
N PHE A 136 13.35 6.84 -7.15
CA PHE A 136 13.21 8.28 -7.34
C PHE A 136 11.95 8.83 -6.68
N LEU A 137 12.10 9.78 -5.76
CA LEU A 137 11.06 10.78 -5.50
C LEU A 137 10.95 11.68 -6.74
N THR A 138 9.78 11.74 -7.36
CA THR A 138 9.56 12.56 -8.56
C THR A 138 8.55 13.67 -8.27
N VAL A 139 8.92 14.92 -8.58
CA VAL A 139 8.06 16.10 -8.42
C VAL A 139 7.95 16.89 -9.73
N SER A 140 6.75 17.34 -10.04
CA SER A 140 6.43 18.23 -11.16
C SER A 140 6.14 19.62 -10.63
N VAL A 141 6.86 20.62 -11.15
CA VAL A 141 6.75 22.03 -10.77
C VAL A 141 5.91 22.75 -11.82
N THR A 142 4.62 22.90 -11.54
CA THR A 142 3.57 23.18 -12.55
C THR A 142 3.61 24.59 -13.12
N LYS A 143 4.25 25.54 -12.44
CA LYS A 143 4.47 26.94 -12.86
C LYS A 143 5.85 27.39 -12.37
N PRO A 144 6.49 28.41 -12.97
CA PRO A 144 7.78 28.95 -12.51
C PRO A 144 7.79 29.32 -11.03
N THR A 145 8.38 28.48 -10.19
CA THR A 145 8.33 28.56 -8.72
C THR A 145 9.74 28.40 -8.12
N PRO A 146 10.20 29.31 -7.24
CA PRO A 146 11.42 29.12 -6.47
C PRO A 146 11.26 28.03 -5.41
N LEU A 147 12.19 27.08 -5.35
CA LEU A 147 12.12 25.88 -4.50
C LEU A 147 13.06 25.98 -3.30
N SER A 148 12.65 25.33 -2.21
CA SER A 148 13.46 25.05 -1.02
C SER A 148 13.51 23.54 -0.82
N ILE A 149 14.71 22.97 -0.82
CA ILE A 149 14.99 21.60 -0.39
C ILE A 149 15.85 21.70 0.88
N SER A 150 15.21 21.65 2.05
CA SER A 150 15.90 21.73 3.35
C SER A 150 16.12 20.34 3.95
N THR A 151 17.17 20.19 4.73
CA THR A 151 17.55 18.95 5.42
C THR A 151 17.84 19.23 6.90
N ILE A 152 17.70 18.21 7.76
CA ILE A 152 18.16 18.26 9.16
C ILE A 152 19.67 17.97 9.29
N HIS A 153 20.32 17.58 8.21
CA HIS A 153 21.72 17.17 8.14
C HIS A 153 22.59 18.30 7.54
N ALA A 154 23.89 18.27 7.79
CA ALA A 154 24.82 19.21 7.19
C ALA A 154 25.21 18.75 5.76
N ILE A 155 25.06 19.64 4.78
CA ILE A 155 25.51 19.45 3.39
C ILE A 155 27.03 19.60 3.36
N LEU A 156 27.75 18.48 3.25
CA LEU A 156 29.21 18.41 3.23
C LEU A 156 29.81 18.67 1.85
N SER A 157 29.06 18.37 0.79
CA SER A 157 29.40 18.76 -0.58
C SER A 157 28.15 18.92 -1.43
N PHE A 158 28.23 19.81 -2.42
CA PHE A 158 27.20 20.05 -3.43
C PHE A 158 27.91 20.30 -4.76
N THR A 159 27.54 19.55 -5.80
CA THR A 159 28.22 19.57 -7.11
C THR A 159 27.21 19.46 -8.24
N SER A 160 27.49 20.08 -9.39
CA SER A 160 26.64 20.07 -10.58
C SER A 160 27.35 19.53 -11.81
N ASN A 161 26.60 19.08 -12.81
CA ASN A 161 27.11 18.93 -14.17
C ASN A 161 27.12 20.29 -14.90
N GLU A 162 27.89 20.38 -15.99
CA GLU A 162 28.02 21.58 -16.83
C GLU A 162 26.67 22.12 -17.32
N ASN A 163 25.71 21.23 -17.59
CA ASN A 163 24.38 21.56 -18.10
C ASN A 163 23.38 21.99 -17.00
N LEU A 164 23.75 22.00 -15.72
CA LEU A 164 22.88 22.30 -14.57
C LEU A 164 21.58 21.46 -14.53
N THR A 165 21.66 20.19 -14.96
CA THR A 165 20.56 19.22 -15.01
C THR A 165 20.77 18.01 -14.09
N LYS A 166 21.96 17.83 -13.54
CA LYS A 166 22.30 16.82 -12.53
C LYS A 166 23.10 17.48 -11.42
N PHE A 167 22.69 17.22 -10.17
CA PHE A 167 23.37 17.67 -8.96
C PHE A 167 23.62 16.46 -8.06
N THR A 168 24.79 16.38 -7.45
CA THR A 168 25.15 15.34 -6.48
C THR A 168 25.59 16.02 -5.19
N PHE A 169 24.99 15.63 -4.07
CA PHE A 169 25.24 16.25 -2.77
C PHE A 169 25.33 15.21 -1.66
N HIS A 170 26.24 15.45 -0.72
CA HIS A 170 26.59 14.52 0.36
C HIS A 170 26.23 15.14 1.71
N LEU A 171 25.58 14.37 2.57
CA LEU A 171 25.10 14.78 3.89
C LEU A 171 25.96 14.15 4.99
N ASN A 172 26.05 14.80 6.16
CA ASN A 172 26.85 14.32 7.30
C ASN A 172 26.27 13.10 8.05
N ASN A 173 25.25 12.44 7.49
CA ASN A 173 24.72 11.14 7.91
C ASN A 173 25.16 10.01 6.94
N ASP A 174 26.27 10.24 6.21
CA ASP A 174 26.84 9.42 5.13
C ASP A 174 25.94 9.23 3.88
N GLN A 175 24.71 9.74 3.87
CA GLN A 175 23.84 9.66 2.69
C GLN A 175 24.35 10.56 1.56
N THR A 176 24.40 10.00 0.35
CA THR A 176 24.67 10.76 -0.88
C THR A 176 23.43 10.75 -1.75
N TRP A 177 22.96 11.92 -2.13
CA TRP A 177 21.75 12.12 -2.92
C TRP A 177 22.07 12.71 -4.28
N ILE A 178 21.28 12.36 -5.29
CA ILE A 178 21.37 12.89 -6.65
C ILE A 178 20.02 13.47 -7.05
N LEU A 179 20.04 14.73 -7.49
CA LEU A 179 18.92 15.45 -8.07
C LEU A 179 19.12 15.56 -9.59
N TYR A 180 18.10 15.19 -10.35
CA TYR A 180 18.01 15.38 -11.79
C TYR A 180 16.88 16.36 -12.11
N ALA A 181 17.09 17.30 -13.02
CA ALA A 181 16.08 18.25 -13.50
C ALA A 181 15.89 18.11 -15.02
N SER A 182 14.64 18.23 -15.49
CA SER A 182 14.29 18.09 -16.91
C SER A 182 14.79 19.22 -17.80
N LEU A 183 15.15 20.35 -17.19
CA LEU A 183 15.71 21.54 -17.81
C LEU A 183 16.81 22.09 -16.88
N PRO A 184 17.76 22.92 -17.38
CA PRO A 184 18.76 23.57 -16.53
C PRO A 184 18.10 24.37 -15.40
N ILE A 185 18.53 24.11 -14.16
CA ILE A 185 18.04 24.79 -12.95
C ILE A 185 19.22 25.41 -12.20
N LYS A 186 19.16 26.71 -11.88
CA LYS A 186 20.18 27.30 -11.00
C LYS A 186 19.84 26.92 -9.56
N LEU A 187 20.75 26.19 -8.92
CA LEU A 187 20.67 25.83 -7.51
C LEU A 187 21.84 26.46 -6.74
N SER A 188 21.54 26.94 -5.53
CA SER A 188 22.49 27.42 -4.53
C SER A 188 22.26 26.67 -3.23
N ASN A 189 23.31 26.32 -2.50
CA ASN A 189 23.19 25.67 -1.19
C ASN A 189 23.85 26.48 -0.07
N ASP A 190 23.38 26.27 1.14
CA ASP A 190 24.09 26.60 2.38
C ASP A 190 24.47 25.31 3.15
N LEU A 191 24.54 25.37 4.47
CA LEU A 191 24.83 24.24 5.35
C LEU A 191 23.70 23.20 5.43
N SER A 192 22.44 23.60 5.21
CA SER A 192 21.24 22.79 5.51
C SER A 192 20.11 22.96 4.48
N GLU A 193 20.28 23.80 3.48
CA GLU A 193 19.29 24.09 2.46
C GLU A 193 19.89 24.16 1.06
N ILE A 194 19.12 23.71 0.07
CA ILE A 194 19.34 23.94 -1.36
C ILE A 194 18.14 24.76 -1.87
N THR A 195 18.40 25.96 -2.38
CA THR A 195 17.41 26.87 -2.97
C THR A 195 17.52 26.90 -4.50
N SER A 196 16.43 27.23 -5.19
CA SER A 196 16.43 27.44 -6.65
C SER A 196 15.95 28.83 -7.06
N GLU A 197 16.42 29.29 -8.23
CA GLU A 197 15.66 30.26 -9.02
C GLU A 197 14.30 29.68 -9.45
N ALA A 198 13.40 30.51 -9.96
CA ALA A 198 12.07 30.08 -10.37
C ALA A 198 12.13 29.03 -11.49
N PHE A 199 11.70 27.80 -11.19
CA PHE A 199 11.77 26.65 -12.08
C PHE A 199 10.38 26.12 -12.46
N SER A 200 10.25 25.53 -13.65
CA SER A 200 9.09 24.73 -14.05
C SER A 200 9.54 23.56 -14.92
N GLY A 201 9.00 22.37 -14.64
CA GLY A 201 9.47 21.10 -15.21
C GLY A 201 9.43 19.96 -14.20
N ILE A 202 10.13 18.87 -14.48
CA ILE A 202 10.23 17.70 -13.60
C ILE A 202 11.57 17.71 -12.87
N ILE A 203 11.54 17.38 -11.57
CA ILE A 203 12.71 17.06 -10.76
C ILE A 203 12.58 15.62 -10.24
N ARG A 204 13.67 14.86 -10.25
CA ARG A 204 13.77 13.51 -9.68
C ARG A 204 14.92 13.46 -8.70
N ILE A 205 14.65 13.05 -7.46
CA ILE A 205 15.64 12.95 -6.38
C ILE A 205 15.76 11.48 -5.96
N ALA A 206 16.97 10.96 -5.87
CA ALA A 206 17.24 9.59 -5.43
C ALA A 206 18.50 9.53 -4.54
N LEU A 207 18.51 8.60 -3.58
CA LEU A 207 19.73 8.19 -2.90
C LEU A 207 20.66 7.48 -3.89
N TYR A 208 21.97 7.61 -3.72
CA TYR A 208 22.97 6.96 -4.58
C TYR A 208 23.29 5.53 -4.11
N CYS A 209 23.35 4.58 -5.05
CA CYS A 209 23.82 3.19 -4.87
C CYS A 209 24.58 2.70 -6.12
N THR A 210 25.44 1.68 -5.97
CA THR A 210 26.28 1.05 -7.01
C THR A 210 25.63 -0.23 -7.58
N ALA A 211 26.08 -0.79 -8.72
CA ALA A 211 25.31 -1.83 -9.46
C ALA A 211 26.11 -2.77 -10.40
N VAL A 212 25.79 -4.09 -10.41
CA VAL A 212 26.16 -5.17 -11.40
C VAL A 212 25.05 -6.27 -11.41
N ILE A 213 25.04 -7.29 -12.32
CA ILE A 213 23.82 -8.01 -12.85
C ILE A 213 23.87 -9.58 -12.97
N LYS A 214 22.76 -10.35 -12.67
CA LYS A 214 22.43 -11.82 -12.92
C LYS A 214 20.89 -12.26 -12.77
N GLU A 215 20.48 -13.52 -12.35
CA GLU A 215 19.32 -14.36 -12.90
C GLU A 215 18.03 -14.77 -11.99
N PRO A 216 17.09 -15.75 -12.29
CA PRO A 216 15.61 -15.71 -12.70
C PRO A 216 14.50 -16.37 -11.75
N PHE A 217 13.15 -16.65 -11.98
CA PHE A 217 12.10 -16.53 -13.10
C PHE A 217 10.53 -16.44 -12.75
N SER A 218 9.60 -15.80 -13.55
CA SER A 218 8.08 -15.98 -13.58
C SER A 218 7.00 -15.08 -14.37
N VAL A 219 5.90 -14.48 -13.80
CA VAL A 219 4.58 -13.95 -14.43
C VAL A 219 4.02 -12.51 -13.99
N GLU A 220 3.19 -11.74 -14.73
CA GLU A 220 3.25 -10.23 -14.89
C GLU A 220 2.89 -9.10 -13.84
N TYR A 221 3.61 -7.95 -13.92
CA TYR A 221 3.31 -6.54 -13.52
C TYR A 221 3.61 -5.57 -14.70
N LYS A 222 2.90 -4.43 -14.83
CA LYS A 222 3.15 -3.39 -15.86
C LYS A 222 3.19 -1.97 -15.27
N PHE A 223 4.08 -1.11 -15.78
CA PHE A 223 4.23 0.28 -15.33
C PHE A 223 4.05 1.29 -16.48
N GLU A 224 3.30 2.37 -16.24
CA GLU A 224 3.26 3.52 -17.16
C GLU A 224 4.40 4.51 -16.89
N LYS A 225 5.03 5.03 -17.94
CA LYS A 225 6.12 6.03 -17.84
C LYS A 225 5.93 7.19 -18.82
N LYS A 226 6.48 8.36 -18.46
CA LYS A 226 6.60 9.54 -19.32
C LYS A 226 8.08 9.86 -19.54
N GLY A 227 8.54 9.72 -20.79
CA GLY A 227 9.95 9.83 -21.16
C GLY A 227 10.46 8.59 -21.90
N SER A 228 11.65 8.70 -22.52
CA SER A 228 12.22 7.68 -23.41
C SER A 228 13.26 6.75 -22.77
N GLY A 229 13.70 7.03 -21.53
CA GLY A 229 14.67 6.19 -20.82
C GLY A 229 14.06 4.90 -20.26
N ASP A 230 14.91 3.92 -19.96
CA ASP A 230 14.49 2.66 -19.34
C ASP A 230 13.97 2.89 -17.91
N LEU A 231 12.93 2.14 -17.52
CA LEU A 231 12.38 2.23 -16.17
C LEU A 231 13.19 1.38 -15.19
N LEU A 232 13.83 2.04 -14.22
CA LEU A 232 14.42 1.40 -13.05
C LEU A 232 13.44 1.47 -11.86
N MET A 233 13.05 0.32 -11.33
CA MET A 233 12.23 0.15 -10.12
C MET A 233 12.89 -0.89 -9.19
N LEU A 234 12.54 -0.90 -7.91
CA LEU A 234 13.09 -1.78 -6.88
C LEU A 234 12.15 -2.96 -6.60
N THR A 235 12.74 -4.15 -6.47
CA THR A 235 12.07 -5.41 -6.16
C THR A 235 12.26 -5.81 -4.71
N HIS A 236 11.19 -6.26 -4.03
CA HIS A 236 11.31 -7.02 -2.79
C HIS A 236 12.01 -8.36 -3.01
N PRO A 237 12.58 -9.00 -1.97
CA PRO A 237 13.21 -10.32 -2.09
C PRO A 237 12.28 -11.40 -2.68
N LEU A 238 11.00 -11.36 -2.33
CA LEU A 238 9.99 -12.25 -2.93
C LEU A 238 9.76 -11.93 -4.42
N HIS A 239 9.80 -10.67 -4.83
CA HIS A 239 9.66 -10.32 -6.25
C HIS A 239 10.79 -10.94 -7.07
N LEU A 240 12.04 -10.85 -6.59
CA LEU A 240 13.21 -11.46 -7.24
C LEU A 240 13.11 -12.98 -7.40
N GLN A 241 12.74 -13.70 -6.33
CA GLN A 241 12.56 -15.15 -6.35
C GLN A 241 11.58 -15.62 -7.43
N LEU A 242 10.64 -14.73 -7.80
CA LEU A 242 9.56 -14.99 -8.72
C LEU A 242 9.77 -14.31 -10.10
N LEU A 243 10.92 -13.64 -10.37
CA LEU A 243 11.12 -12.70 -11.50
C LEU A 243 11.73 -13.28 -12.80
N SER A 244 10.97 -13.32 -13.91
CA SER A 244 11.29 -13.86 -15.23
C SER A 244 12.37 -13.10 -15.94
N LYS A 245 13.32 -13.87 -16.44
CA LYS A 245 14.38 -13.40 -17.33
C LYS A 245 14.38 -14.22 -18.63
N LYS A 246 13.31 -15.02 -18.83
CA LYS A 246 12.94 -15.67 -20.09
C LYS A 246 11.71 -14.99 -20.73
N ASP A 247 10.75 -14.57 -19.89
CA ASP A 247 9.43 -14.11 -20.34
C ASP A 247 9.23 -12.58 -20.18
N SER A 248 10.00 -11.91 -19.30
CA SER A 248 10.09 -10.44 -19.23
C SER A 248 11.42 -9.94 -19.78
N ASN A 249 11.36 -8.83 -20.52
CA ASN A 249 12.53 -8.07 -20.96
C ASN A 249 13.06 -7.19 -19.82
N VAL A 250 13.69 -7.82 -18.81
CA VAL A 250 14.18 -7.16 -17.59
C VAL A 250 15.64 -7.47 -17.29
N THR A 251 16.36 -6.47 -16.78
CA THR A 251 17.75 -6.59 -16.31
C THR A 251 17.81 -6.32 -14.82
N VAL A 252 18.26 -7.29 -14.02
CA VAL A 252 18.37 -7.15 -12.57
C VAL A 252 19.75 -6.65 -12.19
N LEU A 253 19.79 -5.54 -11.47
CA LEU A 253 20.97 -4.90 -10.93
C LEU A 253 21.24 -5.45 -9.52
N ASP A 254 21.68 -6.72 -9.41
CA ASP A 254 21.88 -7.41 -8.14
C ASP A 254 22.63 -6.62 -7.07
N ASP A 255 23.67 -5.82 -7.41
CA ASP A 255 24.39 -5.01 -6.41
C ASP A 255 23.68 -3.67 -6.06
N PHE A 256 22.67 -3.26 -6.83
CA PHE A 256 21.90 -2.03 -6.59
C PHE A 256 20.84 -2.25 -5.52
N LYS A 257 21.27 -2.17 -4.25
CA LYS A 257 20.44 -2.54 -3.09
C LYS A 257 20.11 -1.35 -2.20
N TYR A 258 18.83 -1.15 -1.94
CA TYR A 258 18.34 -0.34 -0.81
C TYR A 258 18.03 -1.29 0.35
N LYS A 259 18.37 -0.91 1.58
CA LYS A 259 17.97 -1.65 2.77
C LYS A 259 16.53 -1.27 3.13
N SER A 260 15.69 -2.26 3.39
CA SER A 260 14.33 -2.06 3.92
C SER A 260 14.05 -3.03 5.06
N ILE A 261 12.97 -2.77 5.80
CA ILE A 261 12.49 -3.68 6.85
C ILE A 261 12.02 -5.04 6.29
N ASP A 262 11.66 -5.07 5.00
CA ASP A 262 11.28 -6.27 4.23
C ASP A 262 12.49 -6.96 3.55
N GLY A 263 13.72 -6.55 3.91
CA GLY A 263 14.98 -7.06 3.35
C GLY A 263 15.63 -6.13 2.33
N ASP A 264 16.59 -6.66 1.57
CA ASP A 264 17.29 -5.91 0.51
C ASP A 264 16.38 -5.73 -0.70
N LEU A 265 16.07 -4.48 -1.06
CA LEU A 265 15.32 -4.14 -2.26
C LEU A 265 16.29 -3.95 -3.43
N VAL A 266 16.16 -4.75 -4.49
CA VAL A 266 17.13 -4.81 -5.59
C VAL A 266 16.61 -4.09 -6.83
N GLY A 267 17.47 -3.32 -7.51
CA GLY A 267 17.13 -2.65 -8.76
C GLY A 267 16.83 -3.61 -9.90
N VAL A 268 15.75 -3.34 -10.64
CA VAL A 268 15.39 -4.04 -11.87
C VAL A 268 14.98 -3.02 -12.92
N VAL A 269 15.61 -3.12 -14.09
CA VAL A 269 15.36 -2.28 -15.26
C VAL A 269 14.40 -3.01 -16.20
N GLY A 270 13.27 -2.38 -16.54
CA GLY A 270 12.30 -2.86 -17.52
C GLY A 270 10.87 -2.41 -17.22
N ASP A 271 10.09 -2.11 -18.26
CA ASP A 271 8.76 -1.49 -18.17
C ASP A 271 7.62 -2.47 -17.79
N SER A 272 7.86 -3.78 -18.00
CA SER A 272 6.98 -4.87 -17.57
C SER A 272 7.83 -5.96 -16.91
N TRP A 273 7.43 -6.36 -15.71
CA TRP A 273 8.06 -7.43 -14.93
C TRP A 273 7.13 -8.63 -14.87
N LEU A 274 7.63 -9.78 -14.44
CA LEU A 274 6.85 -10.99 -14.24
C LEU A 274 7.58 -11.84 -13.15
N LEU A 275 7.23 -12.43 -11.99
CA LEU A 275 6.15 -12.38 -10.96
C LEU A 275 5.30 -13.69 -10.75
N LYS A 276 5.84 -14.93 -10.86
CA LYS A 276 5.02 -16.18 -10.70
C LYS A 276 4.69 -16.53 -9.25
N SER A 277 3.82 -17.53 -9.08
CA SER A 277 3.89 -18.51 -7.98
C SER A 277 3.56 -19.89 -8.53
N ASP A 278 3.93 -20.96 -7.80
CA ASP A 278 3.37 -22.29 -8.02
C ASP A 278 1.98 -22.37 -7.37
N PRO A 279 0.96 -22.96 -8.03
CA PRO A 279 -0.39 -23.02 -7.50
C PRO A 279 -0.51 -24.04 -6.37
N VAL A 280 -0.87 -23.58 -5.17
CA VAL A 280 -1.24 -24.46 -4.05
C VAL A 280 -2.65 -25.01 -4.28
N SER A 281 -2.76 -26.33 -4.44
CA SER A 281 -4.06 -27.01 -4.55
C SER A 281 -4.78 -27.00 -3.20
N VAL A 282 -6.01 -26.47 -3.17
CA VAL A 282 -6.85 -26.39 -1.97
C VAL A 282 -8.05 -27.33 -2.15
N THR A 283 -8.30 -28.17 -1.17
CA THR A 283 -9.41 -29.14 -1.12
C THR A 283 -10.21 -28.98 0.17
N TRP A 284 -11.45 -29.50 0.18
CA TRP A 284 -12.32 -29.42 1.34
C TRP A 284 -11.92 -30.36 2.48
N HIS A 285 -11.45 -31.56 2.12
CA HIS A 285 -11.08 -32.68 3.00
C HIS A 285 -9.56 -32.76 3.27
N SER A 286 -9.12 -33.68 4.14
CA SER A 286 -7.70 -33.94 4.36
C SER A 286 -6.98 -34.38 3.08
N SER A 287 -5.86 -33.74 2.76
CA SER A 287 -4.99 -34.12 1.65
C SER A 287 -4.28 -35.48 1.83
N LYS A 288 -4.48 -36.13 2.98
CA LYS A 288 -3.99 -37.49 3.31
C LYS A 288 -5.12 -38.42 3.79
N GLY A 289 -6.38 -37.98 3.73
CA GLY A 289 -7.51 -38.66 4.36
C GLY A 289 -7.41 -38.72 5.89
N VAL A 290 -8.21 -39.62 6.49
CA VAL A 290 -8.24 -39.92 7.93
C VAL A 290 -7.85 -41.37 8.16
N LYS A 291 -6.95 -41.60 9.11
CA LYS A 291 -6.48 -42.92 9.52
C LYS A 291 -7.57 -43.76 10.17
N GLU A 292 -7.71 -45.02 9.74
CA GLU A 292 -8.72 -45.96 10.23
C GLU A 292 -8.68 -46.15 11.76
N GLU A 293 -7.51 -46.21 12.40
CA GLU A 293 -7.40 -46.37 13.85
C GLU A 293 -7.93 -45.18 14.68
N SER A 294 -8.30 -44.07 14.04
CA SER A 294 -8.84 -42.86 14.68
C SER A 294 -10.33 -42.62 14.38
N HIS A 295 -10.99 -43.49 13.60
CA HIS A 295 -12.37 -43.24 13.13
C HIS A 295 -13.37 -43.10 14.27
N ASP A 296 -13.40 -44.05 15.21
CA ASP A 296 -14.35 -44.05 16.34
C ASP A 296 -14.21 -42.81 17.25
N GLU A 297 -12.98 -42.35 17.51
CA GLU A 297 -12.72 -41.16 18.33
C GLU A 297 -13.18 -39.87 17.63
N ILE A 298 -12.93 -39.76 16.33
CA ILE A 298 -13.34 -38.61 15.51
C ILE A 298 -14.88 -38.58 15.39
N VAL A 299 -15.52 -39.74 15.16
CA VAL A 299 -16.99 -39.86 15.08
C VAL A 299 -17.64 -39.52 16.42
N SER A 300 -17.13 -40.06 17.53
CA SER A 300 -17.62 -39.75 18.89
C SER A 300 -17.53 -38.25 19.20
N SER A 301 -16.42 -37.62 18.81
CA SER A 301 -16.20 -36.18 18.97
C SER A 301 -17.13 -35.35 18.07
N LEU A 302 -17.27 -35.73 16.79
CA LEU A 302 -18.18 -35.10 15.83
C LEU A 302 -19.62 -35.11 16.33
N LEU A 303 -20.13 -36.27 16.77
CA LEU A 303 -21.50 -36.42 17.26
C LEU A 303 -21.76 -35.52 18.48
N LYS A 304 -20.82 -35.47 19.42
CA LYS A 304 -20.88 -34.60 20.62
C LYS A 304 -20.89 -33.11 20.25
N ASP A 305 -20.01 -32.69 19.35
CA ASP A 305 -19.90 -31.29 18.94
C ASP A 305 -21.12 -30.84 18.12
N VAL A 306 -21.65 -31.69 17.23
CA VAL A 306 -22.89 -31.42 16.48
C VAL A 306 -24.11 -31.36 17.40
N GLU A 307 -24.20 -32.21 18.42
CA GLU A 307 -25.28 -32.13 19.42
C GLU A 307 -25.20 -30.80 20.20
N SER A 308 -23.99 -30.33 20.53
CA SER A 308 -23.79 -29.06 21.23
C SER A 308 -24.32 -27.84 20.47
N LEU A 309 -24.36 -27.88 19.13
CA LEU A 309 -24.92 -26.80 18.30
C LEU A 309 -26.40 -26.55 18.59
N LYS A 310 -27.16 -27.59 18.95
CA LYS A 310 -28.61 -27.49 19.20
C LYS A 310 -28.94 -26.73 20.49
N SER A 311 -28.02 -26.73 21.46
CA SER A 311 -28.17 -26.10 22.77
C SER A 311 -27.30 -24.85 22.98
N SER A 312 -26.40 -24.54 22.04
CA SER A 312 -25.41 -23.46 22.14
C SER A 312 -25.60 -22.40 21.03
N PRO A 313 -26.64 -21.53 21.13
CA PRO A 313 -26.81 -20.40 20.22
C PRO A 313 -25.64 -19.40 20.34
N ILE A 314 -25.34 -18.69 19.26
CA ILE A 314 -24.27 -17.69 19.25
C ILE A 314 -24.74 -16.41 19.97
N THR A 315 -24.16 -16.14 21.14
CA THR A 315 -24.54 -15.01 22.03
C THR A 315 -23.72 -13.73 21.82
N THR A 316 -22.60 -13.80 21.10
CA THR A 316 -21.79 -12.61 20.77
C THR A 316 -22.33 -11.90 19.55
N ALA A 317 -22.26 -10.57 19.53
CA ALA A 317 -22.51 -9.77 18.32
C ALA A 317 -21.22 -9.47 17.53
N SER A 318 -20.03 -9.82 18.04
CA SER A 318 -18.76 -9.50 17.35
C SER A 318 -18.58 -10.40 16.13
N SER A 319 -18.61 -9.82 14.92
CA SER A 319 -18.44 -10.53 13.64
C SER A 319 -17.23 -11.47 13.60
N TYR A 320 -16.10 -11.07 14.21
CA TYR A 320 -14.89 -11.89 14.33
C TYR A 320 -15.11 -13.18 15.14
N PHE A 321 -15.76 -13.08 16.31
CA PHE A 321 -16.04 -14.25 17.14
C PHE A 321 -17.24 -15.07 16.61
N TYR A 322 -18.22 -14.39 16.02
CA TYR A 322 -19.37 -15.01 15.34
C TYR A 322 -18.91 -15.87 14.15
N GLY A 323 -18.08 -15.29 13.27
CA GLY A 323 -17.51 -15.98 12.12
C GLY A 323 -16.65 -17.19 12.50
N LYS A 324 -15.90 -17.12 13.61
CA LYS A 324 -15.18 -18.28 14.17
C LYS A 324 -16.11 -19.43 14.57
N LEU A 325 -17.29 -19.12 15.13
CA LEU A 325 -18.27 -20.14 15.54
C LEU A 325 -18.98 -20.76 14.32
N ILE A 326 -19.36 -19.95 13.33
CA ILE A 326 -19.86 -20.42 12.02
C ILE A 326 -18.81 -21.34 11.36
N ALA A 327 -17.56 -20.88 11.23
CA ALA A 327 -16.50 -21.63 10.54
C ALA A 327 -16.19 -22.98 11.22
N ARG A 328 -16.25 -23.02 12.57
CA ARG A 328 -16.16 -24.29 13.32
C ARG A 328 -17.32 -25.22 12.99
N ALA A 329 -18.57 -24.73 13.00
CA ALA A 329 -19.73 -25.54 12.64
C ALA A 329 -19.64 -26.05 11.19
N ALA A 330 -19.25 -25.20 10.24
CA ALA A 330 -19.05 -25.60 8.83
C ALA A 330 -17.97 -26.69 8.67
N ARG A 331 -16.91 -26.65 9.48
CA ARG A 331 -15.89 -27.71 9.48
C ARG A 331 -16.44 -29.05 10.00
N LEU A 332 -17.43 -29.07 10.89
CA LEU A 332 -18.09 -30.32 11.33
C LEU A 332 -18.85 -31.00 10.18
N ALA A 333 -19.47 -30.25 9.26
CA ALA A 333 -20.10 -30.84 8.07
C ALA A 333 -19.06 -31.51 7.16
N LEU A 334 -17.91 -30.86 6.92
CA LEU A 334 -16.83 -31.44 6.11
C LEU A 334 -16.19 -32.68 6.77
N ILE A 335 -16.12 -32.72 8.10
CA ILE A 335 -15.70 -33.92 8.84
C ILE A 335 -16.77 -35.02 8.71
N ALA A 336 -18.05 -34.68 8.78
CA ALA A 336 -19.14 -35.64 8.58
C ALA A 336 -19.14 -36.25 7.16
N GLU A 337 -18.82 -35.45 6.13
CA GLU A 337 -18.63 -35.91 4.76
C GLU A 337 -17.40 -36.82 4.64
N GLU A 338 -16.25 -36.41 5.18
CA GLU A 338 -15.00 -37.19 5.13
C GLU A 338 -15.05 -38.50 5.94
N MET A 339 -15.84 -38.54 7.02
CA MET A 339 -16.08 -39.75 7.83
C MET A 339 -17.28 -40.59 7.34
N ASN A 340 -18.05 -40.14 6.34
CA ASN A 340 -19.30 -40.76 5.89
C ASN A 340 -20.44 -40.82 6.97
N TYR A 341 -20.44 -39.91 7.94
CA TYR A 341 -21.48 -39.77 8.99
C TYR A 341 -22.52 -38.69 8.62
N LEU A 342 -23.12 -38.87 7.44
CA LEU A 342 -23.91 -37.84 6.74
C LEU A 342 -25.18 -37.38 7.48
N ASP A 343 -25.74 -38.23 8.37
CA ASP A 343 -26.95 -37.92 9.17
C ASP A 343 -26.78 -36.71 10.11
N THR A 344 -25.54 -36.32 10.39
CA THR A 344 -25.23 -35.12 11.20
C THR A 344 -25.36 -33.81 10.40
N ILE A 345 -25.17 -33.87 9.08
CA ILE A 345 -25.09 -32.69 8.18
C ILE A 345 -26.38 -31.85 8.21
N PRO A 346 -27.61 -32.42 8.22
CA PRO A 346 -28.84 -31.62 8.35
C PRO A 346 -28.88 -30.73 9.60
N THR A 347 -28.34 -31.20 10.73
CA THR A 347 -28.25 -30.40 11.97
C THR A 347 -27.29 -29.23 11.80
N VAL A 348 -26.10 -29.49 11.26
CA VAL A 348 -25.09 -28.46 10.98
C VAL A 348 -25.61 -27.44 9.96
N LYS A 349 -26.21 -27.90 8.87
CA LYS A 349 -26.79 -27.04 7.81
C LYS A 349 -27.90 -26.15 8.33
N LYS A 350 -28.75 -26.66 9.24
CA LYS A 350 -29.77 -25.86 9.92
C LYS A 350 -29.12 -24.75 10.76
N TYR A 351 -28.19 -25.10 11.64
CA TYR A 351 -27.48 -24.15 12.50
C TYR A 351 -26.77 -23.06 11.68
N LEU A 352 -26.10 -23.44 10.59
CA LEU A 352 -25.44 -22.51 9.67
C LEU A 352 -26.44 -21.56 9.02
N LYS A 353 -27.59 -22.05 8.51
CA LYS A 353 -28.62 -21.19 7.91
C LYS A 353 -29.14 -20.18 8.93
N GLU A 354 -29.58 -20.65 10.09
CA GLU A 354 -30.14 -19.80 11.16
C GLU A 354 -29.12 -18.78 11.71
N SER A 355 -27.81 -19.09 11.62
CA SER A 355 -26.72 -18.20 12.05
C SER A 355 -26.23 -17.22 10.97
N ILE A 356 -26.42 -17.52 9.68
CA ILE A 356 -25.89 -16.72 8.55
C ILE A 356 -26.98 -15.84 7.93
N GLU A 357 -28.20 -16.35 7.78
CA GLU A 357 -29.30 -15.70 7.06
C GLU A 357 -29.58 -14.26 7.57
N PRO A 358 -29.63 -13.98 8.90
CA PRO A 358 -29.83 -12.61 9.38
C PRO A 358 -28.71 -11.63 9.01
N TRP A 359 -27.47 -12.10 8.81
CA TRP A 359 -26.37 -11.24 8.36
C TRP A 359 -26.52 -10.87 6.88
N LEU A 360 -26.90 -11.84 6.05
CA LEU A 360 -27.08 -11.63 4.60
C LEU A 360 -28.34 -10.82 4.29
N ASP A 361 -29.42 -11.01 5.05
CA ASP A 361 -30.67 -10.25 4.92
C ASP A 361 -30.58 -8.82 5.49
N GLY A 362 -29.43 -8.41 6.04
CA GLY A 362 -29.24 -7.09 6.66
C GLY A 362 -30.04 -6.88 7.96
N THR A 363 -30.54 -7.95 8.57
CA THR A 363 -31.41 -7.90 9.78
C THR A 363 -30.66 -8.16 11.09
N PHE A 364 -29.37 -8.52 11.06
CA PHE A 364 -28.56 -8.78 12.24
C PHE A 364 -28.29 -7.50 13.05
N ASN A 365 -28.99 -7.35 14.18
CA ASN A 365 -28.93 -6.16 15.02
C ASN A 365 -27.56 -5.91 15.66
N GLY A 366 -27.23 -4.63 15.86
CA GLY A 366 -26.01 -4.17 16.54
C GLY A 366 -24.78 -4.09 15.62
N ASN A 367 -24.28 -5.24 15.16
CA ASN A 367 -23.02 -5.36 14.43
C ASN A 367 -23.18 -5.97 13.02
N GLY A 368 -24.40 -6.01 12.48
CA GLY A 368 -24.66 -6.51 11.13
C GLY A 368 -23.95 -5.69 10.05
N PHE A 369 -23.99 -6.20 8.82
CA PHE A 369 -23.45 -5.45 7.68
C PHE A 369 -24.28 -4.18 7.42
N LEU A 370 -23.56 -3.10 7.11
CA LEU A 370 -24.08 -1.78 6.79
C LEU A 370 -23.34 -1.28 5.54
N TYR A 371 -23.83 -0.20 4.91
CA TYR A 371 -23.18 0.39 3.73
C TYR A 371 -22.91 1.88 3.91
N ASP A 372 -21.64 2.28 3.86
CA ASP A 372 -21.23 3.69 3.86
C ASP A 372 -21.16 4.23 2.42
N LYS A 373 -22.04 5.18 2.09
CA LYS A 373 -22.08 5.80 0.74
C LYS A 373 -21.00 6.83 0.46
N LYS A 374 -20.11 7.18 1.40
CA LYS A 374 -18.98 8.09 1.14
C LYS A 374 -17.75 7.34 0.66
N TRP A 375 -17.52 6.14 1.18
CA TRP A 375 -16.39 5.28 0.81
C TRP A 375 -16.79 4.09 -0.06
N GLY A 376 -18.05 3.64 -0.04
CA GLY A 376 -18.57 2.62 -0.92
C GLY A 376 -18.28 1.18 -0.48
N GLY A 377 -18.41 0.91 0.82
CA GLY A 377 -18.24 -0.41 1.43
C GLY A 377 -18.95 -0.54 2.77
#